data_AF-A0A7S1LH27-F1
#
_entry.id   AF-A0A7S1LH27-F1
#
_cell.length_a   1.000
_cell.length_b   1.000
_cell.length_c   1.000
_cell.angle_alpha   90.00
_cell.angle_beta   90.00
_cell.angle_gamma   90.00
#
_symmetry.space_group_name_H-M   'P 1'
#
loop_
_entity.id
_entity.type
_entity.pdbx_description
1 polymer ?
#
loop_
_entity_poly.entity_id
_entity_poly.type
_entity_poly.pdbx_seq_one_letter_code
_entity_poly.pdbx_strand_id
1 'polypeptide(L)'
;QLLVLDCEGGNNALAEIHSLVNIIAVVACTHVVFVANNMASEAALHCLAGAIASRSVLRSAEGSGFQLPHQLTFVVNKTTLRYGTDALEKLLDASLGGEGAAGRGQV
;
A
#
# COMPACT_ATOMS: atom_id res chain seq x y z
N GLN A 1 1.23 -11.13 -23.52
CA GLN A 1 0.57 -12.16 -22.69
C GLN A 1 0.38 -11.57 -21.29
N LEU A 2 -0.74 -11.83 -20.62
CA LEU A 2 -1.06 -11.29 -19.30
C LEU A 2 -1.05 -12.44 -18.27
N LEU A 3 -0.24 -12.32 -17.22
CA LEU A 3 -0.25 -13.21 -16.06
C LEU A 3 -0.86 -12.46 -14.88
N VAL A 4 -1.88 -13.05 -14.27
CA VAL A 4 -2.54 -12.51 -13.08
C VAL A 4 -2.19 -13.41 -11.90
N LEU A 5 -1.65 -12.81 -10.84
CA LEU A 5 -1.39 -13.48 -9.58
C LEU A 5 -2.44 -13.03 -8.58
N ASP A 6 -3.21 -13.99 -8.07
CA ASP A 6 -4.11 -13.75 -6.95
C ASP A 6 -3.32 -13.94 -5.65
N CYS A 7 -3.07 -12.82 -4.97
CA CYS A 7 -2.21 -12.76 -3.80
C CYS A 7 -3.06 -12.48 -2.56
N GLU A 8 -3.65 -13.54 -1.99
CA GLU A 8 -4.38 -13.39 -0.72
C GLU A 8 -3.41 -13.04 0.42
N GLY A 9 -3.39 -11.75 0.78
CA GLY A 9 -2.79 -11.25 2.03
C GLY A 9 -3.85 -11.21 3.12
N GLY A 10 -3.71 -12.01 4.18
CA GLY A 10 -4.73 -12.15 5.21
C GLY A 10 -4.62 -11.19 6.40
N ASN A 11 -5.79 -10.83 6.93
CA ASN A 11 -6.01 -10.03 8.15
C ASN A 11 -6.37 -10.94 9.37
N ASN A 12 -5.74 -12.12 9.49
CA ASN A 12 -6.06 -13.17 10.47
C ASN A 12 -4.77 -13.79 11.07
N ALA A 13 -4.89 -14.66 12.08
CA ALA A 13 -3.83 -15.23 12.95
C ALA A 13 -2.57 -15.86 12.30
N LEU A 14 -2.48 -15.94 10.96
CA LEU A 14 -1.32 -16.36 10.18
C LEU A 14 -0.60 -15.17 9.49
N ALA A 15 -0.73 -13.96 10.04
CA ALA A 15 -0.30 -12.70 9.44
C ALA A 15 1.18 -12.64 8.99
N GLU A 16 2.08 -13.41 9.61
CA GLU A 16 3.49 -13.46 9.23
C GLU A 16 3.72 -14.11 7.85
N ILE A 17 3.02 -15.21 7.55
CA ILE A 17 3.13 -15.90 6.24
C ILE A 17 2.50 -15.03 5.14
N HIS A 18 1.44 -14.30 5.45
CA HIS A 18 0.75 -13.44 4.49
C HIS A 18 1.57 -12.19 4.12
N SER A 19 2.42 -11.72 5.02
CA SER A 19 3.35 -10.62 4.72
C SER A 19 4.34 -11.00 3.62
N LEU A 20 4.75 -12.27 3.56
CA LEU A 20 5.62 -12.80 2.51
C LEU A 20 4.95 -12.80 1.12
N VAL A 21 3.66 -13.12 1.05
CA VAL A 21 2.89 -13.10 -0.21
C VAL A 21 2.85 -11.69 -0.79
N ASN A 22 2.61 -10.68 0.05
CA ASN A 22 2.63 -9.27 -0.37
C ASN A 22 4.02 -8.86 -0.89
N ILE A 23 5.09 -9.31 -0.23
CA ILE A 23 6.47 -9.05 -0.68
C ILE A 23 6.72 -9.69 -2.05
N ILE A 24 6.32 -10.96 -2.24
CA ILE A 24 6.46 -11.66 -3.53
C ILE A 24 5.70 -10.90 -4.62
N ALA A 25 4.46 -10.48 -4.35
CA ALA A 25 3.68 -9.71 -5.31
C ALA A 25 4.39 -8.41 -5.73
N VAL A 26 4.94 -7.68 -4.76
CA VAL A 26 5.65 -6.40 -5.01
C VAL A 26 7.03 -6.61 -5.68
N VAL A 27 7.60 -7.81 -5.61
CA VAL A 27 8.90 -8.13 -6.24
C VAL A 27 8.73 -8.75 -7.63
N ALA A 28 7.72 -9.59 -7.83
CA ALA A 28 7.55 -10.37 -9.05
C ALA A 28 6.64 -9.69 -10.09
N CYS A 29 5.73 -8.81 -9.67
CA CYS A 29 4.76 -8.19 -10.57
C CYS A 29 5.25 -6.84 -11.12
N THR A 30 4.93 -6.59 -12.39
CA THR A 30 5.12 -5.28 -13.04
C THR A 30 4.02 -4.28 -12.70
N HIS A 31 2.84 -4.76 -12.31
CA HIS A 31 1.71 -3.98 -11.82
C HIS A 31 1.12 -4.65 -10.57
N VAL A 32 0.95 -3.89 -9.50
CA VAL A 32 0.36 -4.37 -8.25
C VAL A 32 -0.97 -3.67 -8.01
N VAL A 33 -2.04 -4.43 -7.84
CA VAL A 33 -3.34 -3.92 -7.37
C VAL A 33 -3.46 -4.27 -5.90
N PHE A 34 -3.31 -3.28 -5.02
CA PHE A 34 -3.47 -3.47 -3.59
C PHE A 34 -4.91 -3.14 -3.19
N VAL A 35 -5.61 -4.12 -2.62
CA VAL A 35 -7.04 -4.00 -2.30
C VAL A 35 -7.23 -3.88 -0.79
N ALA A 36 -7.61 -2.69 -0.32
CA ALA A 36 -8.05 -2.46 1.05
C ALA A 36 -9.55 -2.75 1.19
N ASN A 37 -9.95 -3.39 2.29
CA ASN A 37 -11.37 -3.67 2.56
C ASN A 37 -12.02 -2.49 3.31
N ASN A 38 -13.17 -2.02 2.83
CA ASN A 38 -14.04 -0.99 3.38
C ASN A 38 -13.47 0.44 3.43
N MET A 39 -12.22 0.63 3.85
CA MET A 39 -11.58 1.94 3.97
C MET A 39 -10.06 1.86 3.78
N ALA A 40 -9.47 2.98 3.35
CA ALA A 40 -8.03 3.19 3.39
C ALA A 40 -7.54 3.42 4.83
N SER A 41 -7.45 2.35 5.62
CA SER A 41 -7.00 2.43 7.02
C SER A 41 -5.48 2.56 7.15
N GLU A 42 -5.02 3.09 8.29
CA GLU A 42 -3.59 3.08 8.63
C GLU A 42 -2.98 1.68 8.62
N ALA A 43 -3.73 0.66 9.06
CA ALA A 43 -3.30 -0.72 9.01
C ALA A 43 -3.05 -1.21 7.57
N ALA A 44 -3.93 -0.83 6.63
CA ALA A 44 -3.75 -1.14 5.22
C ALA A 44 -2.53 -0.43 4.62
N LEU A 45 -2.35 0.85 4.95
CA LEU A 45 -1.17 1.63 4.52
C LEU A 45 0.12 1.07 5.11
N HIS A 46 0.12 0.70 6.38
CA HIS A 46 1.27 0.08 7.05
C HIS A 46 1.63 -1.27 6.44
N CYS A 47 0.63 -2.10 6.09
CA CYS A 47 0.86 -3.37 5.41
C CYS A 47 1.51 -3.18 4.03
N LEU A 48 0.98 -2.25 3.23
CA LEU A 48 1.53 -1.89 1.93
C LEU A 48 2.96 -1.32 2.05
N ALA A 49 3.17 -0.37 2.97
CA ALA A 49 4.46 0.23 3.23
C ALA A 49 5.48 -0.82 3.66
N GLY A 50 5.10 -1.76 4.53
CA GLY A 50 5.92 -2.89 4.94
C GLY A 50 6.35 -3.75 3.75
N ALA A 51 5.43 -4.14 2.88
CA ALA A 51 5.75 -4.94 1.69
C ALA A 51 6.71 -4.21 0.73
N ILE A 52 6.51 -2.91 0.52
CA ILE A 52 7.41 -2.06 -0.30
C ILE A 52 8.77 -1.90 0.38
N ALA A 53 8.81 -1.72 1.70
CA ALA A 53 10.04 -1.55 2.45
C ALA A 53 10.88 -2.84 2.47
N SER A 54 10.26 -4.01 2.71
CA SER A 54 10.95 -5.31 2.67
C SER A 54 11.61 -5.58 1.31
N ARG A 55 11.05 -5.03 0.23
CA ARG A 55 11.67 -5.09 -1.09
C ARG A 55 12.99 -4.31 -1.20
N SER A 56 13.19 -3.24 -0.43
CA SER A 56 14.47 -2.52 -0.42
C SER A 56 15.64 -3.42 0.03
N VAL A 57 15.36 -4.36 0.93
CA VAL A 57 16.33 -5.36 1.41
C VAL A 57 16.72 -6.35 0.31
N LEU A 58 15.75 -6.75 -0.53
CA LEU A 58 15.98 -7.72 -1.62
C LEU A 58 16.78 -7.12 -2.79
N ARG A 59 16.72 -5.79 -3.00
CA ARG A 59 17.49 -5.10 -4.06
C ARG A 59 18.98 -4.96 -3.76
N SER A 60 19.40 -5.03 -2.50
CA SER A 60 20.81 -4.95 -2.12
C SER A 60 21.63 -6.17 -2.54
N ALA A 61 20.99 -7.23 -3.04
CA ALA A 61 21.66 -8.32 -3.72
C ALA A 61 21.98 -7.90 -5.16
N GLU A 62 23.23 -7.47 -5.40
CA GLU A 62 23.77 -7.22 -6.75
C GLU A 62 23.43 -8.40 -7.67
N GLY A 63 22.79 -8.12 -8.81
CA GLY A 63 22.43 -9.13 -9.80
C GLY A 63 21.02 -9.74 -9.68
N SER A 64 20.20 -9.33 -8.72
CA SER A 64 18.81 -9.78 -8.66
C SER A 64 18.01 -9.17 -9.84
N GLY A 65 17.62 -9.99 -10.81
CA GLY A 65 16.88 -9.59 -12.01
C GLY A 65 15.44 -9.11 -11.77
N PHE A 66 15.10 -8.72 -10.54
CA PHE A 66 13.77 -8.27 -10.17
C PHE A 66 13.56 -6.80 -10.59
N GLN A 67 12.69 -6.59 -11.57
CA GLN A 67 12.27 -5.26 -11.99
C GLN A 67 11.28 -4.67 -10.98
N LEU A 68 11.25 -3.33 -10.87
CA LEU A 68 10.25 -2.62 -10.07
C LEU A 68 8.84 -2.92 -10.61
N PRO A 69 7.80 -3.00 -9.76
CA PRO A 69 6.47 -2.70 -10.26
C PRO A 69 6.53 -1.28 -10.81
N HIS A 70 6.26 -1.14 -12.11
CA HIS A 70 6.19 0.15 -12.76
C HIS A 70 4.92 0.91 -12.34
N GLN A 71 3.97 0.21 -11.74
CA GLN A 71 2.68 0.76 -11.37
C GLN A 71 2.09 0.08 -10.13
N LEU A 72 1.57 0.89 -9.21
CA LEU A 72 0.81 0.49 -8.04
C LEU A 72 -0.57 1.13 -8.13
N THR A 73 -1.62 0.31 -8.04
CA THR A 73 -3.00 0.75 -7.98
C THR A 73 -3.56 0.41 -6.60
N PHE A 74 -3.92 1.43 -5.82
CA PHE A 74 -4.58 1.24 -4.52
C PHE A 74 -6.09 1.30 -4.70
N VAL A 75 -6.79 0.24 -4.32
CA VAL A 75 -8.24 0.12 -4.45
C VAL A 75 -8.85 -0.06 -3.08
N VAL A 76 -9.89 0.72 -2.76
CA VAL A 76 -10.73 0.46 -1.59
C VAL A 76 -11.99 -0.25 -2.06
N ASN A 77 -12.12 -1.53 -1.72
CA ASN A 77 -13.29 -2.34 -2.07
C ASN A 77 -14.34 -2.28 -0.96
N LYS A 78 -15.61 -2.56 -1.29
CA LYS A 78 -16.74 -2.64 -0.35
C LYS A 78 -16.90 -1.38 0.52
N THR A 79 -16.64 -0.21 -0.05
CA THR A 79 -16.75 1.08 0.63
C THR A 79 -18.02 1.82 0.20
N THR A 80 -18.59 2.62 1.11
CA THR A 80 -19.65 3.59 0.80
C THR A 80 -19.09 4.97 0.44
N LEU A 81 -17.79 5.19 0.66
CA LEU A 81 -17.10 6.43 0.35
C LEU A 81 -16.67 6.45 -1.13
N ARG A 82 -16.85 7.60 -1.80
CA ARG A 82 -16.39 7.79 -3.17
C ARG A 82 -14.99 8.38 -3.17
N TYR A 83 -13.99 7.51 -3.26
CA TYR A 83 -12.60 7.93 -3.41
C TYR A 83 -12.36 8.49 -4.81
N GLY A 84 -11.72 9.67 -4.86
CA GLY A 84 -11.16 10.21 -6.11
C GLY A 84 -9.89 9.45 -6.51
N THR A 85 -9.46 9.62 -7.76
CA THR A 85 -8.20 9.05 -8.25
C THR A 85 -6.96 9.62 -7.55
N ASP A 86 -7.10 10.75 -6.88
CA ASP A 86 -6.06 11.47 -6.12
C ASP A 86 -6.17 11.25 -4.60
N ALA A 87 -7.05 10.35 -4.16
CA ALA A 87 -7.35 10.21 -2.74
C ALA A 87 -6.20 9.56 -1.96
N LEU A 88 -5.43 8.67 -2.57
CA LEU A 88 -4.27 8.08 -1.92
C LEU A 88 -3.19 9.14 -1.70
N GLU A 89 -2.92 9.96 -2.72
CA GLU A 89 -1.97 11.07 -2.67
C GLU A 89 -2.35 12.04 -1.56
N LYS A 90 -3.62 12.44 -1.49
CA LYS A 90 -4.13 13.28 -0.39
C LYS A 90 -3.98 12.64 1.00
N LEU A 91 -4.18 11.33 1.11
CA LEU A 91 -4.00 10.61 2.38
C LEU A 91 -2.53 10.59 2.81
N LEU A 92 -1.60 10.46 1.86
CA LEU A 92 -0.16 10.47 2.12
C LEU A 92 0.38 11.89 2.38
N ASP A 93 -0.20 12.90 1.73
CA ASP A 93 0.15 14.31 1.93
C ASP A 93 -0.35 14.88 3.26
N ALA A 94 -1.33 14.22 3.89
CA ALA A 94 -1.96 14.68 5.14
C ALA A 94 -1.01 14.79 6.35
N SER A 95 0.28 14.48 6.20
CA SER A 95 1.30 14.62 7.24
C SER A 95 2.46 15.57 6.88
N LEU A 96 2.17 16.85 6.60
CA LEU A 96 3.08 17.99 6.86
C LEU A 96 2.33 19.26 7.32
N GLY A 97 1.07 19.15 7.74
CA GLY A 97 0.27 20.26 8.23
C GLY A 97 -0.65 19.81 9.35
N GLY A 98 -0.11 19.62 10.55
CA GLY A 98 -0.93 19.42 11.72
C GLY A 98 -1.79 20.65 11.96
N GLU A 99 -3.08 20.59 11.63
CA GLU A 99 -4.08 21.54 12.10
C GLU A 99 -4.41 21.28 13.58
N GLY A 100 -3.38 21.49 14.42
CA GLY A 100 -3.49 21.70 15.86
C GLY A 100 -3.16 23.15 16.25
N ALA A 101 -3.06 24.07 15.29
CA ALA A 101 -2.58 25.45 15.50
C ALA A 101 -3.50 26.56 14.96
N ALA A 102 -4.82 26.32 14.88
CA ALA A 102 -5.81 27.37 14.57
C ALA A 102 -7.00 27.33 15.54
N GLY A 103 -6.69 27.29 16.85
CA GLY A 103 -7.64 27.44 17.94
C GLY A 103 -7.35 28.65 18.83
N ARG A 104 -6.69 29.69 18.30
CA ARG A 104 -6.51 30.98 18.99
C ARG A 104 -6.72 32.14 18.02
N GLY A 105 -7.82 32.85 18.23
CA GLY A 105 -8.00 34.22 17.77
C GLY A 105 -8.94 34.38 16.58
N GLN A 106 -10.25 34.43 16.87
CA GLN A 106 -11.13 35.52 16.40
C GLN A 106 -12.50 35.37 17.10
N VAL A 107 -12.57 35.89 18.34
CA VAL A 107 -13.63 36.81 18.80
C VAL A 107 -12.96 37.79 19.77
#